data_AF-A0A1A8ER63-F1
#
_entry.id   AF-A0A1A8ER63-F1
#
_cell.length_a   1.000
_cell.length_b   1.000
_cell.length_c   1.000
_cell.angle_alpha   90.00
_cell.angle_beta   90.00
_cell.angle_gamma   90.00
#
_symmetry.space_group_name_H-M   'P 1'
#
loop_
_entity.id
_entity.type
_entity.pdbx_description
1 polymer ?
#
loop_
_entity_poly.entity_id
_entity_poly.type
_entity_poly.pdbx_seq_one_letter_code
_entity_poly.pdbx_strand_id
1 'polypeptide(L)'
;MASLQEPEVLLAQRLASNEKAIRSKAIKKLRKYIAVRSQNASGGFTPDELLKLWKGLFYCLWMQDKLLLQEELSNQISSLIHHFHHTDQQLLYMESFLQTLKREWTGIDRLRMDKFYQVVRFMFRQSFEVLRRQSWENSVVARFLQLLTSQLLQADSGAPSGLQLHILNLYLTELAAVGAAELTADQNLTLIEPFCKAAAKTKNQMLFSAICSSIFSTIIDQAPFAVEDLMKEVNGSDSGQASEEEDGCEEEKTSSKAVCRRRSGGNKPNNDEEEEDDLSHLEDSDSDSAHEDVGPVLQFDFAAVAQKLLELASRSNTPGHNRKKLYKIIKVLRDLSEGVFPQDEYPEEVSTDEDDDMFGSRKRMKRSARREAEEEASATKKRKEMEELGKPNNADSVDGAVSNAKKKKQKKKKKK
;
A
#
# COMPACT_ATOMS: atom_id res chain seq x y z
N MET A 1 -7.39 -27.86 -45.01
CA MET A 1 -6.06 -27.40 -44.54
C MET A 1 -6.22 -26.97 -43.10
N ALA A 2 -5.55 -27.64 -42.16
CA ALA A 2 -5.55 -27.17 -40.76
C ALA A 2 -4.83 -25.83 -40.73
N SER A 3 -5.54 -24.75 -40.38
CA SER A 3 -4.93 -23.45 -40.13
C SER A 3 -3.78 -23.63 -39.14
N LEU A 4 -2.55 -23.28 -39.53
CA LEU A 4 -1.40 -23.26 -38.63
C LEU A 4 -1.79 -22.42 -37.42
N GLN A 5 -1.99 -23.07 -36.28
CA GLN A 5 -2.48 -22.40 -35.09
C GLN A 5 -1.40 -21.44 -34.61
N GLU A 6 -1.78 -20.17 -34.45
CA GLU A 6 -0.87 -19.11 -34.02
C GLU A 6 -0.11 -19.54 -32.75
N PRO A 7 1.20 -19.25 -32.67
CA PRO A 7 2.04 -19.69 -31.55
C PRO A 7 1.53 -19.18 -30.20
N GLU A 8 0.89 -18.01 -30.17
CA GLU A 8 0.24 -17.41 -28.99
C GLU A 8 -0.90 -18.28 -28.49
N VAL A 9 -1.74 -18.79 -29.38
CA VAL A 9 -2.89 -19.62 -29.02
C VAL A 9 -2.42 -20.95 -28.46
N LEU A 10 -1.38 -21.56 -29.07
CA LEU A 10 -0.77 -22.78 -28.55
C LEU A 10 -0.12 -22.58 -27.17
N LEU A 11 0.53 -21.44 -26.95
CA LEU A 11 1.08 -21.09 -25.64
C LEU A 11 -0.04 -20.85 -24.62
N ALA A 12 -1.08 -20.11 -24.98
CA ALA A 12 -2.22 -19.84 -24.11
C ALA A 12 -2.95 -21.12 -23.71
N GLN A 13 -3.14 -22.07 -24.63
CA GLN A 13 -3.71 -23.39 -24.33
C GLN A 13 -2.84 -24.19 -23.35
N ARG A 14 -1.52 -24.17 -23.50
CA ARG A 14 -0.60 -24.84 -22.55
C ARG A 14 -0.58 -24.17 -21.17
N LEU A 15 -0.73 -22.85 -21.11
CA LEU A 15 -0.85 -22.08 -19.87
C LEU A 15 -2.17 -22.38 -19.13
N ALA A 16 -3.24 -22.69 -19.87
CA ALA A 16 -4.53 -23.08 -19.33
C ALA A 16 -4.66 -24.61 -19.09
N SER A 17 -3.58 -25.38 -19.20
CA SER A 17 -3.59 -26.83 -18.96
C SER A 17 -3.85 -27.17 -17.49
N ASN A 18 -4.56 -28.27 -17.24
CA ASN A 18 -4.80 -28.79 -15.88
C ASN A 18 -3.51 -29.25 -15.20
N GLU A 19 -2.52 -29.71 -15.96
CA GLU A 19 -1.27 -30.21 -15.41
C GLU A 19 -0.31 -29.08 -15.02
N LYS A 20 0.07 -29.03 -13.73
CA LYS A 20 1.04 -28.04 -13.21
C LYS A 20 2.36 -28.06 -13.99
N ALA A 21 2.89 -29.25 -14.32
CA ALA A 21 4.15 -29.38 -15.03
C ALA A 21 4.11 -28.75 -16.44
N ILE A 22 2.99 -28.88 -17.15
CA ILE A 22 2.79 -28.27 -18.46
C ILE A 22 2.74 -26.74 -18.33
N ARG A 23 1.97 -26.22 -17.35
CA ARG A 23 1.87 -24.78 -17.10
C ARG A 23 3.21 -24.15 -16.74
N SER A 24 3.96 -24.76 -15.82
CA SER A 24 5.29 -24.27 -15.42
C SER A 24 6.28 -24.25 -16.59
N LYS A 25 6.26 -25.28 -17.46
CA LYS A 25 7.07 -25.28 -18.70
C LYS A 25 6.59 -24.21 -19.68
N ALA A 26 5.29 -23.98 -19.80
CA ALA A 26 4.70 -22.98 -20.68
C ALA A 26 5.09 -21.55 -20.27
N ILE A 27 5.10 -21.21 -18.97
CA ILE A 27 5.57 -19.90 -18.47
C ILE A 27 7.04 -19.68 -18.83
N LYS A 28 7.90 -20.67 -18.58
CA LYS A 28 9.33 -20.58 -18.93
C LYS A 28 9.53 -20.39 -20.43
N LYS A 29 8.73 -21.07 -21.26
CA LYS A 29 8.74 -20.92 -22.71
C LYS A 29 8.23 -19.55 -23.16
N LEU A 30 7.14 -19.06 -22.54
CA LEU A 30 6.57 -17.75 -22.82
C LEU A 30 7.58 -16.64 -22.54
N ARG A 31 8.30 -16.70 -21.41
CA ARG A 31 9.35 -15.75 -21.06
C ARG A 31 10.41 -15.64 -22.16
N LYS A 32 10.92 -16.78 -22.64
CA LYS A 32 11.89 -16.82 -23.75
C LYS A 32 11.28 -16.30 -25.06
N TYR A 33 10.02 -16.65 -25.32
CA TYR A 33 9.29 -16.24 -26.52
C TYR A 33 9.14 -14.72 -26.59
N ILE A 34 8.71 -14.09 -25.49
CA ILE A 34 8.60 -12.63 -25.37
C ILE A 34 9.96 -11.97 -25.61
N ALA A 35 11.01 -12.45 -24.92
CA ALA A 35 12.34 -11.86 -25.02
C ALA A 35 12.92 -11.91 -26.44
N VAL A 36 12.76 -13.02 -27.15
CA VAL A 36 13.27 -13.18 -28.53
C VAL A 36 12.43 -12.36 -29.51
N ARG A 37 11.10 -12.44 -29.43
CA ARG A 37 10.22 -11.74 -30.37
C ARG A 37 10.34 -10.22 -30.23
N SER A 38 10.46 -9.73 -29.01
CA SER A 38 10.59 -8.30 -28.73
C SER A 38 11.91 -7.67 -29.19
N GLN A 39 12.94 -8.45 -29.56
CA GLN A 39 14.21 -7.91 -30.09
C GLN A 39 14.09 -7.42 -31.54
N ASN A 40 13.11 -7.93 -32.29
CA ASN A 40 12.96 -7.59 -33.69
C ASN A 40 12.25 -6.24 -33.81
N ALA A 41 12.92 -5.25 -34.42
CA ALA A 41 12.40 -3.89 -34.60
C ALA A 41 11.06 -3.81 -35.37
N SER A 42 10.78 -4.81 -36.22
CA SER A 42 9.51 -4.98 -36.95
C SER A 42 8.59 -6.06 -36.36
N GLY A 43 9.00 -6.71 -35.26
CA GLY A 43 8.43 -7.96 -34.75
C GLY A 43 7.79 -7.83 -33.36
N GLY A 44 7.19 -6.68 -33.06
CA GLY A 44 6.41 -6.49 -31.85
C GLY A 44 5.20 -7.42 -31.75
N PHE A 45 4.55 -7.40 -30.59
CA PHE A 45 3.25 -8.04 -30.44
C PHE A 45 2.15 -7.09 -30.88
N THR A 46 1.12 -7.66 -31.51
CA THR A 46 -0.15 -6.97 -31.74
C THR A 46 -1.02 -7.01 -30.48
N PRO A 47 -1.98 -6.07 -30.33
CA PRO A 47 -2.91 -6.09 -29.20
C PRO A 47 -3.65 -7.43 -29.06
N ASP A 48 -4.14 -7.99 -30.16
CA ASP A 48 -4.89 -9.25 -30.17
C ASP A 48 -4.05 -10.46 -29.73
N GLU A 49 -2.77 -10.50 -30.12
CA GLU A 49 -1.82 -11.53 -29.70
C GLU A 49 -1.58 -11.48 -28.18
N LEU A 50 -1.39 -10.28 -27.62
CA LEU A 50 -1.22 -10.11 -26.17
C LEU A 50 -2.49 -10.44 -25.39
N LEU A 51 -3.68 -10.12 -25.92
CA LEU A 51 -4.95 -10.53 -25.30
C LEU A 51 -5.12 -12.05 -25.28
N LYS A 52 -4.71 -12.76 -26.33
CA LYS A 52 -4.70 -14.24 -26.36
C LYS A 52 -3.76 -14.81 -25.30
N LEU A 53 -2.56 -14.25 -25.18
CA LEU A 53 -1.58 -14.64 -24.15
C LEU A 53 -2.08 -14.35 -22.74
N TRP A 54 -2.64 -13.17 -22.50
CA TRP A 54 -3.21 -12.79 -21.20
C TRP A 54 -4.39 -13.66 -20.79
N LYS A 55 -5.23 -14.09 -21.73
CA LYS A 55 -6.26 -15.10 -21.44
C LYS A 55 -5.64 -16.41 -20.94
N GLY A 56 -4.55 -16.86 -21.54
CA GLY A 56 -3.79 -18.02 -21.07
C GLY A 56 -3.19 -17.81 -19.67
N LEU A 57 -2.58 -16.65 -19.42
CA LEU A 57 -2.02 -16.28 -18.11
C LEU A 57 -3.10 -16.20 -17.02
N PHE A 58 -4.26 -15.64 -17.34
CA PHE A 58 -5.41 -15.56 -16.45
C PHE A 58 -5.84 -16.96 -15.99
N TYR A 59 -6.03 -17.91 -16.92
CA TYR A 59 -6.39 -19.27 -16.56
C TYR A 59 -5.24 -20.06 -15.91
N CYS A 60 -3.98 -19.71 -16.22
CA CYS A 60 -2.84 -20.27 -15.52
C CYS A 60 -2.89 -19.92 -14.03
N LEU A 61 -3.23 -18.68 -13.67
CA LEU A 61 -3.43 -18.25 -12.28
C LEU A 61 -4.74 -18.82 -11.69
N TRP A 62 -5.80 -18.90 -12.50
CA TRP A 62 -7.08 -19.49 -12.10
C TRP A 62 -6.93 -20.89 -11.53
N MET A 63 -6.11 -21.73 -12.17
CA MET A 63 -5.87 -23.13 -11.80
C MET A 63 -4.81 -23.31 -10.68
N GLN A 64 -4.32 -22.22 -10.07
CA GLN A 64 -3.38 -22.30 -8.93
C GLN A 64 -4.12 -22.14 -7.61
N ASP A 65 -4.12 -23.18 -6.79
CA ASP A 65 -4.88 -23.21 -5.52
C ASP A 65 -3.99 -23.05 -4.28
N LYS A 66 -2.68 -23.29 -4.39
CA LYS A 66 -1.75 -23.17 -3.25
C LYS A 66 -1.30 -21.72 -3.07
N LEU A 67 -1.57 -21.13 -1.90
CA LEU A 67 -1.31 -19.70 -1.59
C LEU A 67 0.11 -19.23 -1.94
N LEU A 68 1.15 -19.89 -1.43
CA LEU A 68 2.55 -19.52 -1.73
C LEU A 68 2.86 -19.55 -3.23
N LEU A 69 2.28 -20.52 -3.95
CA LEU A 69 2.46 -20.64 -5.39
C LEU A 69 1.62 -19.63 -6.17
N GLN A 70 0.52 -19.09 -5.60
CA GLN A 70 -0.25 -18.01 -6.22
C GLN A 70 0.57 -16.71 -6.20
N GLU A 71 1.24 -16.43 -5.10
CA GLU A 71 2.12 -15.27 -4.98
C GLU A 71 3.32 -15.40 -5.93
N GLU A 72 4.03 -16.53 -5.89
CA GLU A 72 5.16 -16.79 -6.78
C GLU A 72 4.73 -16.67 -8.27
N LEU A 73 3.60 -17.27 -8.62
CA LEU A 73 3.06 -17.20 -9.98
C LEU A 73 2.68 -15.76 -10.35
N SER A 74 2.05 -15.00 -9.45
CA SER A 74 1.69 -13.61 -9.70
C SER A 74 2.94 -12.75 -9.95
N ASN A 75 4.00 -12.95 -9.18
CA ASN A 75 5.31 -12.32 -9.39
C ASN A 75 5.94 -12.74 -10.73
N GLN A 76 5.85 -14.02 -11.10
CA GLN A 76 6.35 -14.50 -12.39
C GLN A 76 5.59 -13.90 -13.57
N ILE A 77 4.27 -13.75 -13.47
CA ILE A 77 3.42 -13.17 -14.51
C ILE A 77 3.68 -11.67 -14.64
N SER A 78 3.78 -10.95 -13.53
CA SER A 78 3.98 -9.50 -13.55
C SER A 78 5.37 -9.10 -14.05
N SER A 79 6.41 -9.84 -13.65
CA SER A 79 7.78 -9.61 -14.12
C SER A 79 8.00 -9.91 -15.61
N LEU A 80 7.04 -10.53 -16.32
CA LEU A 80 7.12 -10.69 -17.77
C LEU A 80 7.21 -9.34 -18.51
N ILE A 81 6.65 -8.26 -17.94
CA ILE A 81 6.73 -6.92 -18.52
C ILE A 81 8.18 -6.48 -18.77
N HIS A 82 9.13 -6.90 -17.94
CA HIS A 82 10.55 -6.54 -18.09
C HIS A 82 11.30 -7.33 -19.17
N HIS A 83 10.66 -8.33 -19.78
CA HIS A 83 11.26 -9.12 -20.84
C HIS A 83 11.02 -8.54 -22.23
N PHE A 84 10.16 -7.52 -22.33
CA PHE A 84 10.00 -6.73 -23.54
C PHE A 84 11.11 -5.67 -23.62
N HIS A 85 11.72 -5.53 -24.80
CA HIS A 85 12.80 -4.55 -25.06
C HIS A 85 12.31 -3.12 -25.24
N HIS A 86 11.08 -2.95 -25.76
CA HIS A 86 10.52 -1.64 -26.06
C HIS A 86 9.44 -1.26 -25.06
N THR A 87 9.51 -0.03 -24.55
CA THR A 87 8.55 0.54 -23.59
C THR A 87 7.11 0.50 -24.12
N ASP A 88 6.92 0.69 -25.43
CA ASP A 88 5.62 0.59 -26.09
C ASP A 88 4.96 -0.78 -25.91
N GLN A 89 5.76 -1.85 -26.00
CA GLN A 89 5.29 -3.22 -25.82
C GLN A 89 5.03 -3.52 -24.34
N GLN A 90 5.79 -2.92 -23.42
CA GLN A 90 5.55 -2.99 -21.98
C GLN A 90 4.22 -2.34 -21.61
N LEU A 91 3.94 -1.14 -22.13
CA LEU A 91 2.66 -0.45 -21.93
C LEU A 91 1.51 -1.21 -22.60
N LEU A 92 1.72 -1.78 -23.79
CA LEU A 92 0.70 -2.61 -24.45
C LEU A 92 0.41 -3.90 -23.67
N TYR A 93 1.42 -4.49 -23.02
CA TYR A 93 1.23 -5.63 -22.12
C TYR A 93 0.38 -5.25 -20.90
N MET A 94 0.62 -4.08 -20.30
CA MET A 94 -0.20 -3.52 -19.21
C MET A 94 -1.62 -3.17 -19.67
N GLU A 95 -1.79 -2.65 -20.89
CA GLU A 95 -3.11 -2.38 -21.46
C GLU A 95 -3.91 -3.69 -21.63
N SER A 96 -3.28 -4.69 -22.25
CA SER A 96 -3.89 -6.00 -22.48
C SER A 96 -4.26 -6.71 -21.18
N PHE A 97 -3.46 -6.50 -20.12
CA PHE A 97 -3.77 -6.95 -18.77
C PHE A 97 -5.07 -6.32 -18.25
N LEU A 98 -5.16 -5.00 -18.27
CA LEU A 98 -6.35 -4.28 -17.78
C LEU A 98 -7.59 -4.66 -18.59
N GLN A 99 -7.48 -4.75 -19.92
CA GLN A 99 -8.59 -5.19 -20.78
C GLN A 99 -9.05 -6.61 -20.45
N THR A 100 -8.10 -7.53 -20.21
CA THR A 100 -8.42 -8.92 -19.82
C THR A 100 -9.13 -8.94 -18.46
N LEU A 101 -8.61 -8.24 -17.45
CA LEU A 101 -9.27 -8.19 -16.14
C LEU A 101 -10.63 -7.52 -16.21
N LYS A 102 -10.79 -6.40 -16.92
CA LYS A 102 -12.10 -5.74 -17.07
C LYS A 102 -13.17 -6.69 -17.59
N ARG A 103 -12.82 -7.54 -18.56
CA ARG A 103 -13.73 -8.54 -19.13
C ARG A 103 -14.07 -9.66 -18.15
N GLU A 104 -13.07 -10.19 -17.44
CA GLU A 104 -13.24 -11.41 -16.63
C GLU A 104 -13.60 -11.12 -15.16
N TRP A 105 -13.46 -9.88 -14.68
CA TRP A 105 -13.52 -9.53 -13.24
C TRP A 105 -14.81 -9.99 -12.56
N THR A 106 -15.95 -9.76 -13.21
CA THR A 106 -17.27 -10.14 -12.67
C THR A 106 -17.50 -11.65 -12.68
N GLY A 107 -16.70 -12.41 -13.43
CA GLY A 107 -16.73 -13.87 -13.46
C GLY A 107 -15.84 -14.54 -12.40
N ILE A 108 -15.04 -13.77 -11.66
CA ILE A 108 -14.20 -14.29 -10.59
C ILE A 108 -15.06 -14.51 -9.34
N ASP A 109 -15.11 -15.75 -8.86
CA ASP A 109 -15.79 -16.07 -7.61
C ASP A 109 -14.98 -15.63 -6.37
N ARG A 110 -15.69 -15.51 -5.24
CA ARG A 110 -15.11 -15.01 -3.99
C ARG A 110 -13.88 -15.79 -3.51
N LEU A 111 -13.81 -17.11 -3.74
CA LEU A 111 -12.71 -17.95 -3.26
C LEU A 111 -11.42 -17.76 -4.07
N ARG A 112 -11.52 -17.17 -5.27
CA ARG A 112 -10.38 -16.91 -6.15
C ARG A 112 -9.95 -15.46 -6.18
N MET A 113 -10.71 -14.56 -5.56
CA MET A 113 -10.51 -13.12 -5.72
C MET A 113 -9.13 -12.65 -5.19
N ASP A 114 -8.67 -13.19 -4.06
CA ASP A 114 -7.45 -12.70 -3.39
C ASP A 114 -6.20 -12.78 -4.27
N LYS A 115 -6.02 -13.88 -5.03
CA LYS A 115 -4.90 -13.99 -5.97
C LYS A 115 -5.00 -13.02 -7.15
N PHE A 116 -6.21 -12.66 -7.56
CA PHE A 116 -6.39 -11.65 -8.60
C PHE A 116 -6.17 -10.22 -8.06
N TYR A 117 -6.51 -9.95 -6.80
CA TYR A 117 -6.08 -8.73 -6.13
C TYR A 117 -4.55 -8.62 -6.06
N GLN A 118 -3.89 -9.74 -5.73
CA GLN A 118 -2.42 -9.82 -5.66
C GLN A 118 -1.76 -9.56 -7.02
N VAL A 119 -2.26 -10.18 -8.10
CA VAL A 119 -1.66 -9.97 -9.43
C VAL A 119 -1.84 -8.53 -9.90
N VAL A 120 -2.98 -7.88 -9.61
CA VAL A 120 -3.16 -6.44 -9.90
C VAL A 120 -2.12 -5.61 -9.16
N ARG A 121 -1.93 -5.86 -7.87
CA ARG A 121 -0.93 -5.16 -7.05
C ARG A 121 0.47 -5.27 -7.66
N PHE A 122 0.90 -6.49 -7.98
CA PHE A 122 2.21 -6.72 -8.58
C PHE A 122 2.33 -6.16 -9.99
N MET A 123 1.27 -6.19 -10.81
CA MET A 123 1.29 -5.58 -12.14
C MET A 123 1.50 -4.07 -12.09
N PHE A 124 0.86 -3.38 -11.15
CA PHE A 124 1.08 -1.94 -10.95
C PHE A 124 2.50 -1.65 -10.45
N ARG A 125 3.01 -2.42 -9.47
CA ARG A 125 4.40 -2.31 -9.00
C ARG A 125 5.41 -2.48 -10.13
N GLN A 126 5.27 -3.54 -10.93
CA GLN A 126 6.17 -3.79 -12.06
C GLN A 126 6.02 -2.75 -13.18
N SER A 127 4.84 -2.14 -13.34
CA SER A 127 4.63 -1.02 -14.27
C SER A 127 5.32 0.25 -13.79
N PHE A 128 5.26 0.57 -12.50
CA PHE A 128 6.03 1.68 -11.93
C PHE A 128 7.54 1.43 -12.02
N GLU A 129 7.98 0.18 -11.83
CA GLU A 129 9.38 -0.20 -12.04
C GLU A 129 9.84 0.05 -13.48
N VAL A 130 8.98 -0.16 -14.47
CA VAL A 130 9.26 0.22 -15.87
C VAL A 130 9.44 1.73 -16.00
N LEU A 131 8.57 2.54 -15.39
CA LEU A 131 8.68 4.00 -15.41
C LEU A 131 9.97 4.47 -14.73
N ARG A 132 10.32 3.87 -13.59
CA ARG A 132 11.55 4.16 -12.84
C ARG A 132 12.80 3.88 -13.67
N ARG A 133 12.85 2.74 -14.39
CA ARG A 133 13.98 2.40 -15.28
C ARG A 133 14.14 3.35 -16.47
N GLN A 134 13.06 4.03 -16.86
CA GLN A 134 13.08 5.12 -17.84
C GLN A 134 13.26 6.49 -17.18
N SER A 135 13.71 6.52 -15.92
CA SER A 135 13.93 7.75 -15.13
C SER A 135 12.71 8.68 -15.12
N TRP A 136 11.51 8.09 -15.08
CA TRP A 136 10.25 8.82 -15.03
C TRP A 136 10.06 9.78 -16.21
N GLU A 137 10.53 9.40 -17.41
CA GLU A 137 10.41 10.22 -18.61
C GLU A 137 8.97 10.70 -18.85
N ASN A 138 8.77 12.01 -18.96
CA ASN A 138 7.46 12.64 -19.09
C ASN A 138 6.61 12.05 -20.24
N SER A 139 7.24 11.67 -21.36
CA SER A 139 6.53 11.10 -22.51
C SER A 139 5.93 9.72 -22.18
N VAL A 140 6.69 8.88 -21.48
CA VAL A 140 6.29 7.53 -21.07
C VAL A 140 5.26 7.61 -19.95
N VAL A 141 5.50 8.48 -18.97
CA VAL A 141 4.55 8.75 -17.88
C VAL A 141 3.22 9.23 -18.44
N ALA A 142 3.22 10.18 -19.38
CA ALA A 142 1.99 10.68 -20.01
C ALA A 142 1.20 9.56 -20.73
N ARG A 143 1.89 8.67 -21.46
CA ARG A 143 1.25 7.51 -22.12
C ARG A 143 0.66 6.52 -21.12
N PHE A 144 1.39 6.24 -20.03
CA PHE A 144 0.88 5.40 -18.94
C PHE A 144 -0.37 6.01 -18.29
N LEU A 145 -0.34 7.31 -17.98
CA LEU A 145 -1.49 8.01 -17.39
C LEU A 145 -2.69 8.08 -18.35
N GLN A 146 -2.44 8.21 -19.66
CA GLN A 146 -3.49 8.13 -20.69
C GLN A 146 -4.13 6.72 -20.74
N LEU A 147 -3.31 5.67 -20.64
CA LEU A 147 -3.78 4.29 -20.55
C LEU A 147 -4.64 4.10 -19.29
N LEU A 148 -4.20 4.54 -18.12
CA LEU A 148 -5.01 4.47 -16.89
C LEU A 148 -6.33 5.26 -17.02
N THR A 149 -6.26 6.45 -17.61
CA THR A 149 -7.45 7.29 -17.81
C THR A 149 -8.48 6.59 -18.68
N SER A 150 -8.06 6.07 -19.84
CA SER A 150 -8.94 5.39 -20.79
C SER A 150 -9.48 4.07 -20.26
N GLN A 151 -8.64 3.28 -19.59
CA GLN A 151 -9.04 1.96 -19.13
C GLN A 151 -9.86 1.98 -17.84
N LEU A 152 -9.70 2.98 -16.96
CA LEU A 152 -10.29 2.96 -15.61
C LEU A 152 -11.10 4.20 -15.25
N LEU A 153 -10.63 5.41 -15.57
CA LEU A 153 -11.18 6.66 -15.00
C LEU A 153 -12.28 7.30 -15.84
N GLN A 154 -12.40 6.93 -17.11
CA GLN A 154 -13.49 7.38 -17.98
C GLN A 154 -14.83 6.74 -17.61
N ALA A 155 -15.92 7.49 -17.74
CA ALA A 155 -17.26 7.05 -17.35
C ALA A 155 -17.78 5.89 -18.22
N ASP A 156 -17.33 5.81 -19.47
CA ASP A 156 -17.62 4.80 -20.47
C ASP A 156 -16.55 3.72 -20.56
N SER A 157 -15.58 3.71 -19.64
CA SER A 157 -14.48 2.73 -19.64
C SER A 157 -14.96 1.28 -19.56
N GLY A 158 -16.18 1.01 -19.11
CA GLY A 158 -16.71 -0.34 -18.91
C GLY A 158 -15.96 -1.12 -17.82
N ALA A 159 -15.16 -0.44 -16.99
CA ALA A 159 -14.42 -1.08 -15.92
C ALA A 159 -15.36 -1.43 -14.75
N PRO A 160 -15.36 -2.69 -14.26
CA PRO A 160 -16.13 -3.08 -13.10
C PRO A 160 -15.73 -2.31 -11.85
N SER A 161 -16.71 -1.91 -11.03
CA SER A 161 -16.47 -1.07 -9.84
C SER A 161 -15.46 -1.69 -8.88
N GLY A 162 -15.55 -3.00 -8.62
CA GLY A 162 -14.60 -3.69 -7.73
C GLY A 162 -13.14 -3.58 -8.19
N LEU A 163 -12.89 -3.64 -9.50
CA LEU A 163 -11.55 -3.47 -10.07
C LEU A 163 -11.07 -2.03 -9.92
N GLN A 164 -11.93 -1.06 -10.24
CA GLN A 164 -11.62 0.37 -10.10
C GLN A 164 -11.27 0.71 -8.64
N LEU A 165 -12.09 0.28 -7.69
CA LEU A 165 -11.88 0.54 -6.25
C LEU A 165 -10.56 -0.07 -5.75
N HIS A 166 -10.27 -1.31 -6.16
CA HIS A 166 -9.00 -1.96 -5.79
C HIS A 166 -7.79 -1.22 -6.33
N ILE A 167 -7.82 -0.84 -7.61
CA ILE A 167 -6.71 -0.10 -8.23
C ILE A 167 -6.52 1.27 -7.56
N LEU A 168 -7.60 1.99 -7.25
CA LEU A 168 -7.51 3.27 -6.54
C LEU A 168 -6.86 3.12 -5.16
N ASN A 169 -7.22 2.07 -4.42
CA ASN A 169 -6.66 1.80 -3.09
C ASN A 169 -5.16 1.48 -3.11
N LEU A 170 -4.67 0.78 -4.12
CA LEU A 170 -3.26 0.38 -4.19
C LEU A 170 -2.37 1.39 -4.91
N TYR A 171 -2.93 2.30 -5.72
CA TYR A 171 -2.16 3.16 -6.63
C TYR A 171 -1.02 3.92 -5.91
N LEU A 172 -1.36 4.65 -4.84
CA LEU A 172 -0.36 5.43 -4.09
C LEU A 172 0.61 4.54 -3.31
N THR A 173 0.12 3.45 -2.71
CA THR A 173 0.97 2.49 -1.99
C THR A 173 2.03 1.87 -2.90
N GLU A 174 1.64 1.45 -4.10
CA GLU A 174 2.55 0.86 -5.07
C GLU A 174 3.48 1.88 -5.71
N LEU A 175 3.01 3.12 -5.90
CA LEU A 175 3.84 4.20 -6.39
C LEU A 175 4.92 4.57 -5.36
N ALA A 176 4.54 4.70 -4.09
CA ALA A 176 5.46 5.00 -2.99
C ALA A 176 6.52 3.90 -2.83
N ALA A 177 6.11 2.63 -2.92
CA ALA A 177 7.02 1.49 -2.82
C ALA A 177 8.14 1.47 -3.87
N VAL A 178 7.95 2.12 -5.02
CA VAL A 178 8.92 2.14 -6.13
C VAL A 178 9.63 3.49 -6.25
N GLY A 179 8.91 4.59 -6.03
CA GLY A 179 9.36 5.93 -6.39
C GLY A 179 9.53 6.92 -5.25
N ALA A 180 9.21 6.59 -4.00
CA ALA A 180 9.26 7.57 -2.90
C ALA A 180 10.63 8.24 -2.73
N ALA A 181 11.72 7.49 -2.93
CA ALA A 181 13.09 8.00 -2.80
C ALA A 181 13.58 8.85 -3.99
N GLU A 182 12.92 8.76 -5.16
CA GLU A 182 13.40 9.39 -6.41
C GLU A 182 12.47 10.48 -6.93
N LEU A 183 11.17 10.40 -6.62
CA LEU A 183 10.15 11.27 -7.19
C LEU A 183 10.10 12.62 -6.50
N THR A 184 10.18 13.67 -7.31
CA THR A 184 9.92 15.04 -6.86
C THR A 184 8.42 15.28 -6.62
N ALA A 185 8.11 16.29 -5.81
CA ALA A 185 6.74 16.73 -5.56
C ALA A 185 5.96 17.06 -6.85
N ASP A 186 6.61 17.67 -7.85
CA ASP A 186 6.01 18.01 -9.14
C ASP A 186 5.69 16.79 -10.01
N GLN A 187 6.57 15.78 -9.99
CA GLN A 187 6.31 14.51 -10.68
C GLN A 187 5.16 13.76 -10.01
N ASN A 188 5.11 13.76 -8.67
CA ASN A 188 4.00 13.18 -7.92
C ASN A 188 2.67 13.88 -8.26
N LEU A 189 2.66 15.22 -8.39
CA LEU A 189 1.50 15.97 -8.85
C LEU A 189 1.05 15.56 -10.26
N THR A 190 2.01 15.33 -11.17
CA THR A 190 1.73 14.86 -12.54
C THR A 190 1.09 13.46 -12.52
N LEU A 191 1.61 12.56 -11.69
CA LEU A 191 1.11 11.19 -11.55
C LEU A 191 -0.30 11.11 -10.95
N ILE A 192 -0.71 12.09 -10.13
CA ILE A 192 -2.08 12.14 -9.59
C ILE A 192 -3.06 12.95 -10.46
N GLU A 193 -2.57 13.69 -11.46
CA GLU A 193 -3.37 14.60 -12.28
C GLU A 193 -4.62 13.93 -12.92
N PRO A 194 -4.56 12.70 -13.44
CA PRO A 194 -5.74 12.02 -13.97
C PRO A 194 -6.85 11.83 -12.94
N PHE A 195 -6.50 11.55 -11.69
CA PHE A 195 -7.47 11.37 -10.60
C PHE A 195 -8.10 12.70 -10.21
N CYS A 196 -7.33 13.80 -10.21
CA CYS A 196 -7.86 15.15 -10.03
C CYS A 196 -8.89 15.50 -11.12
N LYS A 197 -8.55 15.22 -12.39
CA LYS A 197 -9.45 15.43 -13.54
C LYS A 197 -10.71 14.55 -13.45
N ALA A 198 -10.56 13.29 -13.05
CA ALA A 198 -11.65 12.34 -12.90
C ALA A 198 -12.60 12.73 -11.75
N ALA A 199 -12.06 13.11 -10.58
CA ALA A 199 -12.84 13.55 -9.43
C ALA A 199 -13.70 14.78 -9.74
N ALA A 200 -13.17 15.74 -10.51
CA ALA A 200 -13.91 16.92 -10.92
C ALA A 200 -15.05 16.62 -11.92
N LYS A 201 -14.87 15.64 -12.83
CA LYS A 201 -15.83 15.39 -13.93
C LYS A 201 -16.81 14.25 -13.67
N THR A 202 -16.48 13.31 -12.79
CA THR A 202 -17.26 12.07 -12.65
C THR A 202 -18.66 12.34 -12.10
N LYS A 203 -19.66 11.67 -12.68
CA LYS A 203 -21.03 11.65 -12.16
C LYS A 203 -21.27 10.48 -11.20
N ASN A 204 -20.40 9.48 -11.25
CA ASN A 204 -20.51 8.29 -10.41
C ASN A 204 -20.02 8.62 -8.99
N GLN A 205 -20.96 8.62 -8.04
CA GLN A 205 -20.70 8.95 -6.64
C GLN A 205 -19.75 7.97 -5.96
N MET A 206 -19.83 6.69 -6.31
CA MET A 206 -18.92 5.66 -5.77
C MET A 206 -17.48 5.92 -6.21
N LEU A 207 -17.29 6.18 -7.51
CA LEU A 207 -15.97 6.49 -8.05
C LEU A 207 -15.41 7.79 -7.46
N PHE A 208 -16.25 8.82 -7.34
CA PHE A 208 -15.85 10.08 -6.70
C PHE A 208 -15.41 9.86 -5.25
N SER A 209 -16.23 9.19 -4.45
CA SER A 209 -15.94 8.91 -3.04
C SER A 209 -14.66 8.10 -2.89
N ALA A 210 -14.45 7.11 -3.76
CA ALA A 210 -13.25 6.28 -3.75
C ALA A 210 -11.99 7.09 -4.10
N ILE A 211 -12.03 7.97 -5.10
CA ILE A 211 -10.89 8.84 -5.40
C ILE A 211 -10.57 9.74 -4.20
N CYS A 212 -11.60 10.30 -3.56
CA CYS A 212 -11.41 11.11 -2.36
C CYS A 212 -10.77 10.32 -1.22
N SER A 213 -11.27 9.13 -0.90
CA SER A 213 -10.76 8.32 0.22
C SER A 213 -9.39 7.68 -0.06
N SER A 214 -9.17 7.21 -1.27
CA SER A 214 -7.99 6.38 -1.61
C SER A 214 -6.81 7.21 -2.07
N ILE A 215 -7.06 8.40 -2.64
CA ILE A 215 -6.00 9.29 -3.13
C ILE A 215 -5.85 10.47 -2.17
N PHE A 216 -6.86 11.34 -2.08
CA PHE A 216 -6.70 12.61 -1.35
C PHE A 216 -6.60 12.43 0.16
N SER A 217 -7.43 11.59 0.77
CA SER A 217 -7.32 11.30 2.21
C SER A 217 -6.01 10.60 2.52
N THR A 218 -5.53 9.67 1.67
CA THR A 218 -4.23 9.03 1.87
C THR A 218 -3.07 10.04 1.82
N ILE A 219 -3.10 11.00 0.88
CA ILE A 219 -2.09 12.09 0.82
C ILE A 219 -2.13 12.95 2.10
N ILE A 220 -3.34 13.28 2.59
CA ILE A 220 -3.52 14.09 3.82
C ILE A 220 -3.04 13.33 5.05
N ASP A 221 -3.41 12.05 5.19
CA ASP A 221 -3.06 11.21 6.33
C ASP A 221 -1.55 10.91 6.38
N GLN A 222 -0.90 10.87 5.23
CA GLN A 222 0.53 10.65 5.10
C GLN A 222 1.37 11.93 5.24
N ALA A 223 0.76 13.11 5.20
CA ALA A 223 1.46 14.40 5.24
C ALA A 223 2.37 14.57 6.48
N PRO A 224 1.97 14.20 7.71
CA PRO A 224 2.84 14.34 8.88
C PRO A 224 4.13 13.52 8.76
N PHE A 225 4.03 12.30 8.21
CA PHE A 225 5.16 11.40 8.02
C PHE A 225 6.08 11.90 6.90
N ALA A 226 5.50 12.41 5.81
CA ALA A 226 6.27 13.02 4.72
C ALA A 226 7.12 14.21 5.21
N VAL A 227 6.54 15.06 6.06
CA VAL A 227 7.23 16.21 6.65
C VAL A 227 8.31 15.76 7.63
N GLU A 228 8.04 14.73 8.45
CA GLU A 228 9.03 14.15 9.38
C GLU A 228 10.22 13.56 8.62
N ASP A 229 10.00 12.82 7.54
CA ASP A 229 11.05 12.25 6.70
C ASP A 229 11.92 13.35 6.06
N LEU A 230 11.30 14.42 5.55
CA LEU A 230 12.02 15.56 5.01
C LEU A 230 12.87 16.28 6.09
N MET A 231 12.33 16.44 7.31
CA MET A 231 13.09 17.01 8.42
C MET A 231 14.29 16.14 8.83
N LYS A 232 14.15 14.82 8.81
CA LYS A 232 15.26 13.87 9.07
C LYS A 232 16.34 13.98 8.02
N GLU A 233 15.99 14.08 6.74
CA GLU A 233 16.97 14.24 5.64
C GLU A 233 17.77 15.54 5.74
N VAL A 234 17.09 16.65 6.09
CA VAL A 234 17.73 17.96 6.26
C VAL A 234 18.67 17.96 7.48
N ASN A 235 18.21 17.44 8.63
CA ASN A 235 19.01 17.39 9.85
C ASN A 235 20.17 16.38 9.78
N GLY A 236 20.00 15.27 9.05
CA GLY A 236 21.06 14.28 8.82
C GLY A 236 22.17 14.77 7.89
N SER A 237 21.89 15.79 7.06
CA SER A 237 22.88 16.39 6.16
C SER A 237 23.75 17.47 6.83
N ASP A 238 23.36 17.98 8.00
CA ASP A 238 24.05 19.08 8.72
C ASP A 238 24.99 18.59 9.84
N SER A 239 25.05 17.28 10.10
CA SER A 239 25.97 16.68 11.09
C SER A 239 27.44 16.53 10.57
N GLY A 240 27.74 17.09 9.40
CA GLY A 240 29.02 16.88 8.71
C GLY A 240 30.11 17.93 8.99
N GLN A 241 29.88 18.95 9.81
CA GLN A 241 30.88 19.98 10.09
C GLN A 241 30.77 20.58 11.50
N ALA A 242 31.92 20.59 12.18
CA ALA A 242 32.26 21.28 13.43
C ALA A 242 31.96 20.56 14.76
N SER A 243 32.93 19.75 15.23
CA SER A 243 33.73 20.16 16.40
C SER A 243 34.95 19.23 16.54
N GLU A 244 36.07 19.65 15.95
CA GLU A 244 37.39 19.31 16.50
C GLU A 244 37.58 20.18 17.74
N GLU A 245 37.53 19.59 18.93
CA GLU A 245 38.34 20.07 20.06
C GLU A 245 38.96 18.84 20.73
N GLU A 246 40.29 18.81 20.69
CA GLU A 246 41.17 17.90 21.39
C GLU A 246 41.08 18.13 22.90
N ASP A 247 41.02 17.06 23.71
CA ASP A 247 41.76 17.03 24.96
C ASP A 247 42.12 15.59 25.39
N GLY A 248 43.43 15.37 25.57
CA GLY A 248 44.01 14.59 26.67
C GLY A 248 43.94 13.05 26.71
N CYS A 249 45.01 12.42 26.22
CA CYS A 249 45.73 11.19 26.68
C CYS A 249 45.15 10.39 27.88
N GLU A 250 45.14 9.05 27.88
CA GLU A 250 46.33 8.22 28.14
C GLU A 250 46.30 6.81 27.51
N GLU A 251 47.51 6.31 27.26
CA GLU A 251 47.89 5.03 26.65
C GLU A 251 47.49 3.81 27.49
N GLU A 252 47.27 2.65 26.84
CA GLU A 252 48.15 1.48 27.06
C GLU A 252 48.03 0.46 25.91
N LYS A 253 49.20 -0.07 25.56
CA LYS A 253 49.52 -0.96 24.43
C LYS A 253 49.02 -2.38 24.71
N THR A 254 48.74 -3.20 23.70
CA THR A 254 49.71 -4.18 23.18
C THR A 254 49.13 -4.86 21.93
N SER A 255 49.75 -4.67 20.75
CA SER A 255 50.58 -5.67 20.04
C SER A 255 49.86 -7.01 19.79
N SER A 256 49.54 -7.40 18.55
CA SER A 256 50.56 -7.84 17.60
C SER A 256 50.01 -8.16 16.20
N LYS A 257 50.93 -7.99 15.24
CA LYS A 257 50.92 -8.11 13.78
C LYS A 257 50.38 -9.41 13.15
N ALA A 258 49.68 -9.20 12.03
CA ALA A 258 49.95 -9.68 10.67
C ALA A 258 49.99 -11.19 10.33
N VAL A 259 49.25 -11.58 9.28
CA VAL A 259 49.77 -11.90 7.92
C VAL A 259 48.70 -12.69 7.13
N CYS A 260 48.40 -12.23 5.91
CA CYS A 260 47.61 -12.94 4.92
C CYS A 260 48.32 -14.19 4.37
N ARG A 261 47.59 -15.28 4.09
CA ARG A 261 47.90 -16.16 2.94
C ARG A 261 46.71 -17.01 2.48
N ARG A 262 46.38 -16.87 1.19
CA ARG A 262 45.49 -17.74 0.39
C ARG A 262 46.16 -19.10 0.12
N ARG A 263 45.38 -20.20 0.02
CA ARG A 263 45.14 -20.99 -1.22
C ARG A 263 44.41 -22.34 -1.00
N SER A 264 43.35 -22.51 -1.79
CA SER A 264 42.81 -23.68 -2.52
C SER A 264 43.16 -25.15 -2.21
N GLY A 265 42.10 -25.97 -2.30
CA GLY A 265 42.05 -27.37 -2.77
C GLY A 265 41.91 -28.39 -1.63
N GLY A 266 40.98 -29.34 -1.58
CA GLY A 266 39.99 -29.89 -2.50
C GLY A 266 39.83 -31.38 -2.14
N ASN A 267 38.62 -31.85 -1.82
CA ASN A 267 38.07 -33.20 -2.10
C ASN A 267 36.84 -33.53 -1.22
N LYS A 268 35.80 -34.06 -1.88
CA LYS A 268 34.71 -34.92 -1.36
C LYS A 268 35.22 -36.39 -1.30
N PRO A 269 34.59 -37.38 -0.63
CA PRO A 269 33.12 -37.66 -0.66
C PRO A 269 32.46 -38.29 0.60
N ASN A 270 31.11 -38.38 0.56
CA ASN A 270 30.13 -39.28 1.23
C ASN A 270 30.19 -39.46 2.79
N ASN A 271 29.10 -39.54 3.56
CA ASN A 271 27.84 -40.29 3.41
C ASN A 271 26.78 -39.73 4.38
N ASP A 272 25.54 -40.20 4.20
CA ASP A 272 24.29 -39.92 4.92
C ASP A 272 24.36 -39.94 6.46
N GLU A 273 23.57 -39.09 7.14
CA GLU A 273 22.42 -39.46 7.99
C GLU A 273 21.92 -38.27 8.83
N GLU A 274 20.64 -38.36 9.17
CA GLU A 274 19.74 -37.39 9.80
C GLU A 274 20.08 -37.18 11.28
N GLU A 275 20.12 -35.94 11.80
CA GLU A 275 19.81 -35.66 13.22
C GLU A 275 19.14 -34.29 13.38
N GLU A 276 18.17 -34.29 14.30
CA GLU A 276 17.13 -33.31 14.53
C GLU A 276 17.63 -31.98 15.15
N ASP A 277 16.92 -30.90 14.82
CA ASP A 277 17.08 -29.54 15.38
C ASP A 277 16.95 -29.53 16.92
N ASP A 278 18.05 -29.24 17.63
CA ASP A 278 18.03 -28.82 19.02
C ASP A 278 17.87 -27.29 19.11
N LEU A 279 16.61 -26.88 19.23
CA LEU A 279 16.16 -25.53 19.52
C LEU A 279 16.39 -25.20 20.99
N SER A 280 17.33 -24.31 21.29
CA SER A 280 17.05 -23.10 22.09
C SER A 280 18.31 -22.32 22.43
N HIS A 281 18.13 -21.00 22.54
CA HIS A 281 18.95 -20.03 23.25
C HIS A 281 19.82 -19.12 22.39
N LEU A 282 19.20 -18.07 21.84
CA LEU A 282 19.80 -16.75 21.78
C LEU A 282 18.80 -15.72 22.29
N GLU A 283 19.33 -14.87 23.15
CA GLU A 283 18.63 -14.03 24.11
C GLU A 283 17.91 -12.84 23.46
N ASP A 284 16.70 -12.58 23.96
CA ASP A 284 15.91 -11.37 23.74
C ASP A 284 16.70 -10.12 24.17
N SER A 285 17.12 -9.31 23.21
CA SER A 285 17.44 -7.91 23.45
C SER A 285 17.23 -7.10 22.18
N ASP A 286 15.96 -6.90 21.82
CA ASP A 286 15.56 -5.75 21.02
C ASP A 286 14.24 -5.22 21.58
N SER A 287 14.35 -4.09 22.31
CA SER A 287 13.21 -3.26 22.68
C SER A 287 12.67 -2.61 21.41
N ASP A 288 11.89 -3.37 20.65
CA ASP A 288 11.25 -2.92 19.43
C ASP A 288 10.11 -1.96 19.82
N SER A 289 10.41 -0.67 19.86
CA SER A 289 9.38 0.36 19.89
C SER A 289 8.57 0.21 18.61
N ALA A 290 7.36 -0.35 18.74
CA ALA A 290 6.38 -0.55 17.67
C ALA A 290 5.87 0.79 17.08
N HIS A 291 6.77 1.56 16.47
CA HIS A 291 6.40 2.42 15.38
C HIS A 291 6.00 1.48 14.25
N GLU A 292 4.69 1.36 14.01
CA GLU A 292 4.18 0.85 12.73
C GLU A 292 4.99 1.56 11.64
N ASP A 293 5.91 0.86 11.00
CA ASP A 293 6.64 1.37 9.84
C ASP A 293 5.57 1.73 8.80
N VAL A 294 5.33 3.04 8.64
CA VAL A 294 4.32 3.59 7.73
C VAL A 294 4.68 3.26 6.27
N GLY A 295 5.87 2.70 6.06
CA GLY A 295 6.41 2.41 4.75
C GLY A 295 6.85 3.71 4.06
N PRO A 296 7.35 3.60 2.82
CA PRO A 296 7.81 4.77 2.07
C PRO A 296 6.67 5.77 1.85
N VAL A 297 6.96 7.05 2.02
CA VAL A 297 5.99 8.15 1.89
C VAL A 297 6.33 9.03 0.69
N LEU A 298 5.32 9.38 -0.11
CA LEU A 298 5.48 10.27 -1.25
C LEU A 298 5.45 11.74 -0.81
N GLN A 299 6.39 12.53 -1.30
CA GLN A 299 6.44 13.96 -1.08
C GLN A 299 5.50 14.70 -2.04
N PHE A 300 4.69 15.63 -1.53
CA PHE A 300 3.78 16.45 -2.33
C PHE A 300 3.88 17.92 -1.93
N ASP A 301 3.80 18.81 -2.93
CA ASP A 301 3.51 20.22 -2.68
C ASP A 301 1.99 20.37 -2.50
N PHE A 302 1.56 20.45 -1.24
CA PHE A 302 0.14 20.56 -0.90
C PHE A 302 -0.49 21.83 -1.49
N ALA A 303 0.26 22.93 -1.64
CA ALA A 303 -0.23 24.16 -2.26
C ALA A 303 -0.49 23.96 -3.76
N ALA A 304 0.44 23.30 -4.47
CA ALA A 304 0.28 22.98 -5.89
C ALA A 304 -0.89 22.01 -6.13
N VAL A 305 -1.04 20.97 -5.29
CA VAL A 305 -2.19 20.05 -5.35
C VAL A 305 -3.50 20.80 -5.12
N ALA A 306 -3.57 21.65 -4.09
CA ALA A 306 -4.74 22.46 -3.78
C ALA A 306 -5.11 23.41 -4.93
N GLN A 307 -4.12 24.09 -5.53
CA GLN A 307 -4.33 24.97 -6.67
C GLN A 307 -4.87 24.22 -7.88
N LYS A 308 -4.30 23.07 -8.20
CA LYS A 308 -4.75 22.24 -9.33
C LYS A 308 -6.18 21.75 -9.14
N LEU A 309 -6.54 21.32 -7.92
CA LEU A 309 -7.90 20.92 -7.59
C LEU A 309 -8.89 22.10 -7.68
N LEU A 310 -8.48 23.29 -7.23
CA LEU A 310 -9.29 24.50 -7.32
C LEU A 310 -9.56 24.90 -8.78
N GLU A 311 -8.53 24.84 -9.63
CA GLU A 311 -8.65 25.13 -11.06
C GLU A 311 -9.63 24.18 -11.76
N LEU A 312 -9.65 22.91 -11.37
CA LEU A 312 -10.56 21.91 -11.93
C LEU A 312 -11.98 22.00 -11.34
N ALA A 313 -12.11 22.26 -10.04
CA ALA A 313 -13.39 22.32 -9.34
C ALA A 313 -14.21 23.59 -9.66
N SER A 314 -13.53 24.69 -9.97
CA SER A 314 -14.12 25.98 -10.34
C SER A 314 -14.79 25.98 -11.72
N ARG A 315 -14.49 24.98 -12.57
CA ARG A 315 -15.10 24.84 -13.89
C ARG A 315 -16.61 24.58 -13.78
N SER A 316 -17.39 25.12 -14.71
CA SER A 316 -18.85 24.96 -14.75
C SER A 316 -19.31 23.53 -15.01
N ASN A 317 -18.46 22.69 -15.61
CA ASN A 317 -18.73 21.28 -15.90
C ASN A 317 -18.63 20.35 -14.66
N THR A 318 -18.22 20.88 -13.50
CA THR A 318 -18.05 20.09 -12.27
C THR A 318 -19.40 19.95 -11.54
N PRO A 319 -19.86 18.72 -11.20
CA PRO A 319 -21.07 18.52 -10.42
C PRO A 319 -21.03 19.23 -9.07
N GLY A 320 -22.16 19.82 -8.64
CA GLY A 320 -22.23 20.63 -7.41
C GLY A 320 -21.84 19.86 -6.13
N HIS A 321 -22.21 18.58 -6.04
CA HIS A 321 -21.80 17.71 -4.92
C HIS A 321 -20.28 17.53 -4.86
N ASN A 322 -19.66 17.24 -6.01
CA ASN A 322 -18.22 17.06 -6.11
C ASN A 322 -17.52 18.37 -5.73
N ARG A 323 -18.02 19.52 -6.22
CA ARG A 323 -17.47 20.84 -5.88
C ARG A 323 -17.46 21.09 -4.37
N LYS A 324 -18.55 20.79 -3.66
CA LYS A 324 -18.62 20.95 -2.20
C LYS A 324 -17.55 20.12 -1.47
N LYS A 325 -17.42 18.84 -1.81
CA LYS A 325 -16.41 17.97 -1.17
C LYS A 325 -14.98 18.35 -1.56
N LEU A 326 -14.74 18.68 -2.83
CA LEU A 326 -13.42 19.13 -3.30
C LEU A 326 -12.99 20.41 -2.60
N TYR A 327 -13.88 21.38 -2.36
CA TYR A 327 -13.53 22.58 -1.59
C TYR A 327 -13.15 22.29 -0.13
N LYS A 328 -13.78 21.31 0.51
CA LYS A 328 -13.35 20.86 1.85
C LYS A 328 -11.92 20.30 1.81
N ILE A 329 -11.62 19.44 0.83
CA ILE A 329 -10.28 18.87 0.64
C ILE A 329 -9.25 19.97 0.32
N ILE A 330 -9.58 20.91 -0.57
CA ILE A 330 -8.72 22.04 -0.92
C ILE A 330 -8.41 22.90 0.31
N LYS A 331 -9.39 23.12 1.19
CA LYS A 331 -9.18 23.84 2.45
C LYS A 331 -8.14 23.11 3.31
N VAL A 332 -8.34 21.81 3.55
CA VAL A 332 -7.40 20.99 4.34
C VAL A 332 -5.99 21.00 3.74
N LEU A 333 -5.85 20.88 2.42
CA LEU A 333 -4.54 20.93 1.76
C LEU A 333 -3.85 22.29 1.87
N ARG A 334 -4.61 23.40 1.89
CA ARG A 334 -4.05 24.73 2.16
C ARG A 334 -3.62 24.88 3.61
N ASP A 335 -4.46 24.46 4.54
CA ASP A 335 -4.15 24.46 5.97
C ASP A 335 -2.85 23.66 6.22
N LEU A 336 -2.70 22.49 5.57
CA LEU A 336 -1.47 21.69 5.59
C LEU A 336 -0.25 22.42 5.03
N SER A 337 -0.40 23.17 3.93
CA SER A 337 0.71 23.96 3.37
C SER A 337 1.15 25.11 4.28
N GLU A 338 0.26 25.59 5.15
CA GLU A 338 0.54 26.60 6.17
C GLU A 338 1.05 25.98 7.49
N GLY A 339 1.22 24.65 7.54
CA GLY A 339 1.68 23.92 8.73
C GLY A 339 0.58 23.63 9.76
N VAL A 340 -0.69 23.90 9.41
CA VAL A 340 -1.85 23.59 10.24
C VAL A 340 -2.35 22.20 9.88
N PHE A 341 -1.87 21.22 10.63
CA PHE A 341 -2.36 19.85 10.52
C PHE A 341 -3.78 19.77 11.09
N PRO A 342 -4.71 19.04 10.44
CA PRO A 342 -6.04 18.81 10.99
C PRO A 342 -5.95 18.32 12.43
N GLN A 343 -6.43 19.12 13.39
CA GLN A 343 -6.61 18.67 14.77
C GLN A 343 -7.84 17.74 14.80
N ASP A 344 -7.77 16.64 15.56
CA ASP A 344 -8.84 15.64 15.74
C ASP A 344 -10.13 16.18 16.41
N GLU A 345 -10.42 17.48 16.35
CA GLU A 345 -11.68 18.04 16.82
C GLU A 345 -12.78 17.84 15.76
N TYR A 346 -13.43 16.68 15.85
CA TYR A 346 -14.82 16.56 15.45
C TYR A 346 -15.67 17.45 16.39
N PRO A 347 -16.48 18.38 15.86
CA PRO A 347 -17.60 18.88 16.62
C PRO A 347 -18.54 17.69 16.90
N GLU A 348 -18.75 17.36 18.17
CA GLU A 348 -19.90 16.60 18.63
C GLU A 348 -21.17 17.44 18.36
N GLU A 349 -21.53 17.63 17.10
CA GLU A 349 -22.86 18.11 16.76
C GLU A 349 -23.70 16.94 16.29
N VAL A 350 -24.51 16.50 17.26
CA VAL A 350 -25.65 15.60 17.19
C VAL A 350 -26.42 15.80 15.88
N SER A 351 -26.16 14.97 14.87
CA SER A 351 -27.02 14.85 13.70
C SER A 351 -28.04 13.74 13.95
N THR A 352 -29.29 14.13 14.20
CA THR A 352 -30.43 13.25 13.96
C THR A 352 -30.76 13.30 12.47
N ASP A 353 -30.01 12.56 11.67
CA ASP A 353 -30.46 12.03 10.39
C ASP A 353 -29.53 10.88 10.02
N GLU A 354 -30.12 9.70 9.89
CA GLU A 354 -29.48 8.45 9.53
C GLU A 354 -29.06 8.52 8.05
N ASP A 355 -27.81 8.88 7.74
CA ASP A 355 -27.10 8.52 6.49
C ASP A 355 -25.63 9.05 6.37
N ASP A 356 -24.96 9.43 7.46
CA ASP A 356 -23.54 9.89 7.43
C ASP A 356 -22.59 8.91 8.15
N ASP A 357 -22.60 7.64 7.73
CA ASP A 357 -21.54 6.67 8.07
C ASP A 357 -20.41 6.74 7.02
N MET A 358 -19.60 7.81 6.99
CA MET A 358 -18.41 7.83 6.13
C MET A 358 -17.21 8.58 6.70
N PHE A 359 -17.01 8.46 8.02
CA PHE A 359 -15.73 8.74 8.65
C PHE A 359 -15.50 7.83 9.87
N GLY A 360 -15.62 6.52 9.65
CA GLY A 360 -15.47 5.56 10.73
C GLY A 360 -15.31 4.14 10.24
N SER A 361 -14.07 3.71 9.98
CA SER A 361 -13.53 2.39 10.34
C SER A 361 -12.30 2.01 9.50
N ARG A 362 -11.15 2.64 9.80
CA ARG A 362 -9.95 1.84 10.03
C ARG A 362 -9.65 1.98 11.52
N LYS A 363 -10.14 1.00 12.27
CA LYS A 363 -10.03 0.88 13.73
C LYS A 363 -8.55 0.86 14.09
N ARG A 364 -7.96 2.02 14.40
CA ARG A 364 -6.56 2.12 14.83
C ARG A 364 -6.47 1.79 16.31
N MET A 365 -5.90 0.63 16.60
CA MET A 365 -5.49 0.18 17.93
C MET A 365 -4.41 1.13 18.46
N LYS A 366 -4.80 2.21 19.12
CA LYS A 366 -3.87 3.03 19.93
C LYS A 366 -4.46 3.49 21.26
N ARG A 367 -5.71 3.10 21.55
CA ARG A 367 -6.47 3.57 22.73
C ARG A 367 -6.39 2.66 23.96
N SER A 368 -5.77 1.46 23.90
CA SER A 368 -5.50 0.68 25.11
C SER A 368 -4.23 1.16 25.82
N ALA A 369 -3.13 1.36 25.10
CA ALA A 369 -1.83 1.71 25.69
C ALA A 369 -1.80 3.09 26.40
N ARG A 370 -2.62 4.06 25.96
CA ARG A 370 -2.65 5.40 26.58
C ARG A 370 -3.50 5.46 27.85
N ARG A 371 -4.49 4.57 28.00
CA ARG A 371 -5.31 4.49 29.22
C ARG A 371 -4.57 3.80 30.36
N GLU A 372 -3.72 2.82 30.06
CA GLU A 372 -2.92 2.11 31.06
C GLU A 372 -1.80 3.00 31.63
N ALA A 373 -1.19 3.87 30.81
CA ALA A 373 -0.16 4.81 31.26
C ALA A 373 -0.68 5.94 32.17
N GLU A 374 -1.93 6.38 31.98
CA GLU A 374 -2.53 7.42 32.82
C GLU A 374 -3.06 6.88 34.16
N GLU A 375 -3.46 5.60 34.24
CA GLU A 375 -3.84 4.96 35.51
C GLU A 375 -2.61 4.70 36.41
N GLU A 376 -1.45 4.30 35.87
CA GLU A 376 -0.23 4.06 36.65
C GLU A 376 0.40 5.32 37.25
N ALA A 377 0.29 6.47 36.55
CA ALA A 377 0.77 7.76 37.05
C ALA A 377 -0.09 8.31 38.21
N SER A 378 -1.37 7.92 38.28
CA SER A 378 -2.28 8.32 39.35
C SER A 378 -2.15 7.45 40.61
N ALA A 379 -1.70 6.20 40.46
CA ALA A 379 -1.51 5.24 41.56
C ALA A 379 -0.21 5.48 42.36
N THR A 380 0.82 6.03 41.72
CA THR A 380 2.13 6.31 42.36
C THR A 380 2.13 7.60 43.20
N LYS A 381 1.19 8.53 42.97
CA LYS A 381 1.04 9.74 43.80
C LYS A 381 0.27 9.53 45.10
N LYS A 382 -0.58 8.51 45.20
CA LYS A 382 -1.34 8.16 46.42
C LYS A 382 -0.61 7.26 47.41
N ARG A 383 0.56 6.71 47.05
CA ARG A 383 1.37 5.86 47.94
C ARG A 383 2.46 6.59 48.72
N LYS A 384 2.67 7.90 48.50
CA LYS A 384 3.73 8.67 49.16
C LYS A 384 3.26 9.60 50.29
N GLU A 385 1.97 9.59 50.63
CA GLU A 385 1.37 10.48 51.63
C GLU A 385 0.78 9.72 52.84
N MET A 386 1.10 8.43 53.01
CA MET A 386 0.49 7.59 54.04
C MET A 386 1.50 6.77 54.86
N GLU A 387 2.74 7.26 54.98
CA GLU A 387 3.79 6.68 55.81
C GLU A 387 4.45 7.74 56.72
N GLU A 388 3.65 8.56 57.38
CA GLU A 388 4.12 9.29 58.57
C GLU A 388 2.92 9.62 59.47
N LEU A 389 2.62 8.74 60.43
CA LEU A 389 2.11 9.00 61.79
C LEU A 389 1.46 7.74 62.35
N GLY A 390 2.13 7.17 63.35
CA GLY A 390 1.72 5.98 64.07
C GLY A 390 0.46 6.16 64.91
N LYS A 391 -0.38 5.12 64.90
CA LYS A 391 -0.98 4.36 66.02
C LYS A 391 -0.78 4.90 67.47
N PRO A 392 -1.57 4.42 68.46
CA PRO A 392 -2.95 3.90 68.44
C PRO A 392 -3.80 4.27 69.70
N ASN A 393 -5.12 3.97 69.72
CA ASN A 393 -5.73 2.97 70.63
C ASN A 393 -7.26 3.01 70.72
N ASN A 394 -7.84 1.81 70.60
CA ASN A 394 -9.05 1.20 71.22
C ASN A 394 -10.28 2.06 71.56
N ALA A 395 -11.47 1.65 71.09
CA ALA A 395 -12.27 0.57 71.68
C ALA A 395 -13.63 0.37 70.96
N ASP A 396 -14.01 -0.90 70.83
CA ASP A 396 -15.36 -1.47 70.95
C ASP A 396 -16.57 -1.01 70.10
N SER A 397 -16.96 -1.92 69.19
CA SER A 397 -18.18 -2.74 69.29
C SER A 397 -19.56 -2.28 68.76
N VAL A 398 -20.16 -3.22 68.00
CA VAL A 398 -21.58 -3.61 67.84
C VAL A 398 -22.43 -3.05 66.68
N ASP A 399 -22.85 -4.01 65.85
CA ASP A 399 -24.10 -4.25 65.08
C ASP A 399 -25.04 -3.12 64.64
N GLY A 400 -25.66 -3.37 63.48
CA GLY A 400 -27.12 -3.22 63.39
C GLY A 400 -27.68 -2.80 62.03
N ALA A 401 -28.21 -3.78 61.32
CA ALA A 401 -29.09 -3.74 60.15
C ALA A 401 -30.15 -2.62 60.12
N VAL A 402 -30.67 -2.29 58.92
CA VAL A 402 -32.02 -2.67 58.47
C VAL A 402 -32.34 -2.13 57.06
N SER A 403 -33.06 -2.99 56.35
CA SER A 403 -33.65 -2.99 55.02
C SER A 403 -34.67 -1.88 54.71
N ASN A 404 -34.94 -1.64 53.41
CA ASN A 404 -36.30 -1.82 52.90
C ASN A 404 -36.44 -1.93 51.37
N ALA A 405 -37.51 -2.62 50.97
CA ALA A 405 -37.75 -3.21 49.67
C ALA A 405 -38.75 -2.43 48.77
N LYS A 406 -38.49 -2.51 47.45
CA LYS A 406 -39.41 -2.68 46.28
C LYS A 406 -40.73 -1.87 46.19
N LYS A 407 -40.97 -1.24 45.02
CA LYS A 407 -41.86 -1.76 43.92
C LYS A 407 -42.21 -0.74 42.80
N LYS A 408 -42.07 -1.25 41.56
CA LYS A 408 -42.98 -1.18 40.36
C LYS A 408 -43.46 0.18 39.80
N LYS A 409 -43.31 0.36 38.47
CA LYS A 409 -44.31 -0.02 37.42
C LYS A 409 -43.82 0.28 35.99
N GLN A 410 -43.99 -0.70 35.10
CA GLN A 410 -43.90 -0.61 33.64
C GLN A 410 -45.19 -0.02 33.03
N LYS A 411 -45.06 0.64 31.86
CA LYS A 411 -46.14 0.72 30.85
C LYS A 411 -45.56 0.65 29.43
N LYS A 412 -45.91 -0.43 28.73
CA LYS A 412 -45.79 -0.63 27.27
C LYS A 412 -46.90 0.14 26.53
N LYS A 413 -46.62 0.61 25.31
CA LYS A 413 -47.60 0.68 24.20
C LYS A 413 -46.88 0.55 22.85
N LYS A 414 -47.29 -0.43 22.05
CA LYS A 414 -47.01 -0.54 20.61
C LYS A 414 -48.33 -0.82 19.89
N LYS A 415 -48.53 -0.08 18.80
CA LYS A 415 -49.42 -0.19 17.63
C LYS A 415 -50.51 -1.26 17.58
N LYS A 416 -51.69 -0.84 17.12
CA LYS A 416 -52.25 -1.35 15.87
C LYS A 416 -52.40 -0.18 14.90
#